data_AF-A0A847EHT3-F1
#
_entry.id   AF-A0A847EHT3-F1
#
_cell.length_a   1.000
_cell.length_b   1.000
_cell.length_c   1.000
_cell.angle_alpha   90.00
_cell.angle_beta   90.00
_cell.angle_gamma   90.00
#
_symmetry.space_group_name_H-M   'P 1'
#
loop_
_entity.id
_entity.type
_entity.pdbx_description
1 polymer ?
#
loop_
_entity_poly.entity_id
_entity_poly.type
_entity_poly.pdbx_seq_one_letter_code
_entity_poly.pdbx_strand_id
1 'polypeptide(L)'
;MTIQNVHDMRNNQGNKQSESVSSADTVQMIVDSIPEGILFLDFTGYVRDVNIGLQRMLGFNNNTQLSGMSLTDIISPLDYPSVKRE
;
A
#
# COMPACT_ATOMS: atom_id res chain seq x y z
N MET A 1 -50.91 0.80 30.65
CA MET A 1 -49.79 1.74 30.84
C MET A 1 -48.54 1.06 30.30
N THR A 2 -48.06 1.61 29.18
CA THR A 2 -46.77 1.49 28.49
C THR A 2 -46.01 0.14 28.43
N ILE A 3 -45.99 -0.35 27.18
CA ILE A 3 -45.15 -1.33 26.50
C ILE A 3 -43.66 -1.28 26.93
N GLN A 4 -43.12 -2.41 27.40
CA GLN A 4 -41.70 -2.64 27.66
C GLN A 4 -41.18 -3.74 26.72
N ASN A 5 -41.17 -3.54 25.40
CA ASN A 5 -40.62 -4.52 24.43
C ASN A 5 -40.31 -3.88 23.05
N VAL A 6 -39.55 -2.76 23.01
CA VAL A 6 -39.15 -2.13 21.72
C VAL A 6 -37.66 -1.76 21.65
N HIS A 7 -36.84 -2.04 22.68
CA HIS A 7 -35.43 -1.60 22.66
C HIS A 7 -34.44 -2.54 21.96
N ASP A 8 -34.81 -3.78 21.62
CA ASP A 8 -33.83 -4.78 21.14
C ASP A 8 -33.80 -5.01 19.62
N MET A 9 -34.61 -4.30 18.82
CA MET A 9 -34.69 -4.55 17.36
C MET A 9 -33.94 -3.54 16.49
N ARG A 10 -33.28 -2.52 17.07
CA ARG A 10 -32.63 -1.46 16.29
C ARG A 10 -31.11 -1.62 16.13
N ASN A 11 -30.51 -2.71 16.60
CA ASN A 11 -29.06 -2.90 16.60
C ASN A 11 -28.51 -3.99 15.66
N ASN A 12 -29.32 -4.62 14.80
CA ASN A 12 -28.86 -5.72 13.93
C ASN A 12 -28.68 -5.34 12.44
N GLN A 13 -28.75 -4.05 12.08
CA GLN A 13 -28.42 -3.59 10.72
C GLN A 13 -27.05 -2.86 10.63
N GLY A 14 -26.35 -2.67 11.75
CA GLY A 14 -25.06 -1.95 11.78
C GLY A 14 -23.80 -2.79 11.54
N ASN A 15 -23.87 -4.12 11.61
CA ASN A 15 -22.67 -4.98 11.66
C ASN A 15 -22.55 -6.00 10.51
N LYS A 16 -23.21 -5.80 9.37
CA LYS A 16 -23.13 -6.74 8.23
C LYS A 16 -22.32 -6.24 7.03
N GLN A 17 -21.55 -5.17 7.19
CA GLN A 17 -20.70 -4.62 6.10
C GLN A 17 -19.25 -4.37 6.47
N SER A 18 -18.84 -4.58 7.73
CA SER A 18 -17.43 -4.44 8.11
C SER A 18 -16.76 -5.80 8.01
N GLU A 19 -15.59 -5.87 7.38
CA GLU A 19 -14.74 -7.06 7.17
C GLU A 19 -14.90 -7.81 5.83
N SER A 20 -15.02 -7.09 4.73
CA SER A 20 -14.46 -7.59 3.47
C SER A 20 -13.18 -6.81 3.19
N VAL A 21 -12.07 -7.21 3.83
CA VAL A 21 -10.73 -6.76 3.42
C VAL A 21 -10.55 -7.22 1.98
N SER A 22 -10.38 -6.28 1.05
CA SER A 22 -10.21 -6.67 -0.34
C SER A 22 -8.88 -7.39 -0.51
N SER A 23 -8.76 -8.20 -1.56
CA SER A 23 -7.47 -8.84 -1.87
C SER A 23 -6.37 -7.81 -2.10
N ALA A 24 -6.71 -6.63 -2.64
CA ALA A 24 -5.77 -5.52 -2.82
C ALA A 24 -5.26 -4.99 -1.48
N ASP A 25 -6.15 -4.78 -0.50
CA ASP A 25 -5.78 -4.30 0.83
C ASP A 25 -4.89 -5.31 1.55
N THR A 26 -5.21 -6.60 1.42
CA THR A 26 -4.41 -7.68 2.02
C THR A 26 -3.00 -7.71 1.43
N VAL A 27 -2.88 -7.60 0.10
CA VAL A 27 -1.58 -7.54 -0.57
C VAL A 27 -0.79 -6.32 -0.11
N GLN A 28 -1.43 -5.16 -0.03
CA GLN A 28 -0.80 -3.93 0.43
C GLN A 28 -0.27 -4.07 1.86
N MET A 29 -1.07 -4.62 2.78
CA MET A 29 -0.65 -4.87 4.15
C MET A 29 0.56 -5.81 4.25
N ILE A 30 0.59 -6.86 3.43
CA ILE A 30 1.73 -7.79 3.38
C ILE A 30 2.98 -7.05 2.89
N VAL A 31 2.87 -6.32 1.78
CA VAL A 31 3.97 -5.55 1.18
C VAL A 31 4.51 -4.49 2.14
N ASP A 32 3.64 -3.83 2.90
CA ASP A 32 4.01 -2.82 3.89
C ASP A 32 4.59 -3.39 5.19
N SER A 33 4.34 -4.67 5.48
CA SER A 33 4.94 -5.36 6.64
C SER A 33 6.40 -5.77 6.41
N ILE A 34 6.86 -5.78 5.15
CA ILE A 34 8.21 -6.18 4.79
C ILE A 34 9.20 -5.06 5.15
N PRO A 35 10.28 -5.36 5.88
CA PRO A 35 11.29 -4.36 6.25
C PRO A 35 12.15 -3.90 5.06
N GLU A 36 12.19 -4.70 3.99
CA GLU A 36 12.87 -4.37 2.74
C GLU A 36 12.12 -3.31 1.92
N GLY A 37 12.88 -2.56 1.12
CA GLY A 37 12.32 -1.61 0.16
C GLY A 37 11.79 -2.31 -1.08
N ILE A 38 10.51 -2.09 -1.37
CA ILE A 38 9.85 -2.59 -2.58
C ILE A 38 9.42 -1.38 -3.42
N LEU A 39 9.78 -1.40 -4.70
CA LEU A 39 9.32 -0.45 -5.70
C LEU A 39 8.70 -1.18 -6.88
N PHE A 40 7.69 -0.55 -7.48
CA PHE A 40 7.03 -0.99 -8.69
C PHE A 40 7.35 -0.01 -9.80
N LEU A 41 7.82 -0.55 -10.93
CA LEU A 41 8.11 0.24 -12.13
C LEU A 41 7.01 0.02 -13.17
N ASP A 42 6.81 1.02 -14.01
CA ASP A 42 6.17 0.81 -15.30
C ASP A 42 7.15 0.20 -16.34
N PHE A 43 6.62 -0.15 -17.50
CA PHE A 43 7.41 -0.73 -18.60
C PHE A 43 8.46 0.23 -19.18
N THR A 44 8.39 1.52 -18.86
CA THR A 44 9.36 2.53 -19.27
C THR A 44 10.44 2.77 -18.20
N GLY A 45 10.34 2.11 -17.04
CA GLY A 45 11.32 2.19 -15.96
C GLY A 45 11.08 3.33 -14.97
N TYR A 46 9.89 3.94 -14.98
CA TYR A 46 9.50 4.96 -14.01
C TYR A 46 8.75 4.33 -12.83
N VAL A 47 8.96 4.89 -11.64
CA VAL A 47 8.32 4.42 -10.41
C VAL A 47 6.82 4.69 -10.48
N ARG A 48 6.03 3.62 -10.43
CA ARG A 48 4.58 3.68 -10.27
C ARG A 48 4.20 3.78 -8.80
N ASP A 49 4.84 2.98 -7.96
CA ASP A 49 4.50 2.86 -6.55
C ASP A 49 5.68 2.33 -5.71
N VAL A 50 5.65 2.57 -4.39
CA VAL A 50 6.63 2.05 -3.44
C VAL A 50 5.97 1.65 -2.13
N ASN A 51 6.52 0.66 -1.43
CA ASN A 51 6.06 0.31 -0.09
C ASN A 51 6.56 1.30 0.97
N ILE A 52 5.96 1.22 2.17
CA ILE A 52 6.40 2.04 3.31
C ILE A 52 7.83 1.72 3.77
N GLY A 53 8.31 0.50 3.54
CA GLY A 53 9.69 0.08 3.83
C GLY A 53 10.72 0.95 3.11
N LEU A 54 10.56 1.11 1.79
CA LEU A 54 11.45 1.93 0.98
C LEU A 54 11.40 3.41 1.36
N GLN A 55 10.20 3.93 1.64
CA GLN A 55 10.02 5.32 2.09
C GLN A 55 10.84 5.59 3.35
N ARG A 56 10.76 4.69 4.34
CA ARG A 56 11.53 4.78 5.58
C ARG A 56 13.03 4.69 5.33
N MET A 57 13.47 3.76 4.48
CA MET A 57 14.90 3.58 4.14
C MET A 57 15.51 4.85 3.51
N LEU A 58 14.76 5.49 2.62
CA LEU A 58 15.20 6.69 1.91
C LEU A 58 14.94 7.98 2.69
N GLY A 59 14.29 7.91 3.86
CA GLY A 59 13.94 9.07 4.68
C GLY A 59 12.80 9.92 4.12
N PHE A 60 11.99 9.37 3.21
CA PHE A 60 10.80 10.03 2.69
C PHE A 60 9.59 9.75 3.56
N ASN A 61 8.75 10.77 3.73
CA ASN A 61 7.52 10.67 4.53
C ASN A 61 6.28 10.37 3.67
N ASN A 62 6.40 10.35 2.33
CA ASN A 62 5.29 10.15 1.41
C ASN A 62 5.75 9.65 0.03
N ASN A 63 4.98 8.73 -0.57
CA ASN A 63 5.13 8.18 -1.92
C ASN A 63 5.16 9.24 -3.03
N THR A 64 4.45 10.36 -2.86
CA THR A 64 4.26 11.38 -3.92
C THR A 64 5.60 11.94 -4.43
N GLN A 65 6.64 11.90 -3.61
CA GLN A 65 7.97 12.37 -4.01
C GLN A 65 8.73 11.38 -4.89
N LEU A 66 8.38 10.09 -4.87
CA LEU A 66 9.06 9.03 -5.62
C LEU A 66 8.31 8.64 -6.91
N SER A 67 6.99 8.80 -6.93
CA SER A 67 6.18 8.49 -8.12
C SER A 67 6.63 9.32 -9.33
N GLY A 68 6.84 8.65 -10.46
CA GLY A 68 7.30 9.27 -11.71
C GLY A 68 8.81 9.52 -11.80
N MET A 69 9.59 9.24 -10.76
CA MET A 69 11.06 9.24 -10.87
C MET A 69 11.54 8.07 -11.73
N SER A 70 12.63 8.27 -12.47
CA SER A 70 13.30 7.14 -13.13
C SER A 70 13.99 6.29 -12.07
N LEU A 71 13.97 4.96 -12.22
CA LEU A 71 14.73 4.06 -11.34
C LEU A 71 16.21 4.51 -11.22
N THR A 72 16.79 4.99 -12.32
CA THR A 72 18.17 5.45 -12.40
C THR A 72 18.46 6.65 -11.50
N ASP A 73 17.45 7.44 -11.13
CA ASP A 73 17.60 8.60 -10.23
C ASP A 73 17.68 8.17 -8.76
N ILE A 74 17.29 6.91 -8.46
CA ILE A 74 17.16 6.38 -7.10
C ILE A 74 18.34 5.44 -6.78
N ILE A 75 18.79 4.65 -7.76
CA ILE A 75 19.88 3.68 -7.56
C ILE A 75 21.22 4.22 -8.09
N SER A 76 22.32 3.69 -7.55
CA SER A 76 23.66 4.08 -8.00
C SER A 76 23.89 3.71 -9.48
N PRO A 77 24.57 4.57 -10.27
CA PRO A 77 24.97 4.22 -11.64
C PRO A 77 25.79 2.93 -11.77
N LEU A 78 26.48 2.53 -10.71
CA LEU A 78 27.24 1.27 -10.68
C LEU A 78 26.33 0.04 -10.68
N ASP A 79 25.07 0.19 -10.28
CA ASP A 79 24.10 -0.90 -10.19
C ASP A 79 23.28 -1.06 -11.48
N TYR A 80 23.39 -0.13 -12.44
CA TYR A 80 22.65 -0.16 -13.71
C TYR A 80 22.89 -1.42 -14.55
N PRO A 81 24.11 -1.96 -14.68
CA PRO A 81 24.34 -3.16 -15.49
C PRO A 81 23.60 -4.41 -14.98
N SER A 82 23.23 -4.42 -13.70
CA SER A 82 22.49 -5.51 -13.07
C SER A 82 20.98 -5.40 -13.31
N VAL A 83 20.49 -4.24 -13.74
CA VAL A 83 19.08 -4.02 -14.09
C VAL A 83 18.83 -4.57 -15.49
N LYS A 84 18.42 -5.84 -15.57
CA LYS A 84 17.99 -6.44 -16.84
C LYS A 84 16.69 -5.79 -17.31
N ARG A 85 16.72 -5.15 -18.47
CA ARG A 85 15.52 -4.85 -19.25
C ARG A 85 15.18 -6.13 -20.02
N GLU A 86 14.12 -6.82 -19.62
CA GLU A 86 13.54 -7.91 -20.43
C GLU A 86 12.83 -7.36 -21.66
#